data_AF-Q0PLM2-F1
#
_entry.id   AF-Q0PLM2-F1
#
_cell.length_a   1.000
_cell.length_b   1.000
_cell.length_c   1.000
_cell.angle_alpha   90.00
_cell.angle_beta   90.00
_cell.angle_gamma   90.00
#
_symmetry.space_group_name_H-M   'P 1'
#
loop_
_entity.id
_entity.type
_entity.pdbx_description
1 polymer ?
#
loop_
_entity_poly.entity_id
_entity_poly.type
_entity_poly.pdbx_seq_one_letter_code
_entity_poly.pdbx_strand_id
1 'polypeptide(L)'
;ISVLCDAEVALIIFSTKGKLYEFATDSCMDKILERYERYSYAEKVLVSGESETQGNWCHEYRKLKAKVETIQKCQKHLMGEDLETLNLKELQQLEQQLESSLKHIRTRKSQLMMESISELQKKEKSLQEENKVLQKELVEKQKAQQQQPQWDQNPQQTSSSSSSFMMREAPPATNISSYPAPVAAGGRVEGAQPQPKARIGLPPWMLSPL
;
A
#
# COMPACT_ATOMS: atom_id res chain seq x y z
N ILE A 1 -31.22 -5.58 -59.59
CA ILE A 1 -31.70 -5.91 -58.22
C ILE A 1 -32.98 -5.15 -57.91
N SER A 2 -33.01 -3.82 -58.02
CA SER A 2 -34.20 -3.00 -57.76
C SER A 2 -35.44 -3.44 -58.57
N VAL A 3 -35.29 -3.68 -59.87
CA VAL A 3 -36.41 -4.07 -60.76
C VAL A 3 -36.96 -5.48 -60.50
N LEU A 4 -36.13 -6.40 -59.97
CA LEU A 4 -36.53 -7.80 -59.75
C LEU A 4 -37.09 -8.06 -58.36
N CYS A 5 -36.77 -7.18 -57.39
CA CYS A 5 -37.07 -7.39 -55.98
C CYS A 5 -37.99 -6.31 -55.40
N ASP A 6 -38.55 -5.42 -56.24
CA ASP A 6 -39.33 -4.25 -55.83
C ASP A 6 -38.68 -3.48 -54.67
N ALA A 7 -37.37 -3.25 -54.82
CA ALA A 7 -36.51 -2.69 -53.79
C ALA A 7 -36.06 -1.29 -54.21
N GLU A 8 -36.25 -0.33 -53.31
CA GLU A 8 -35.72 1.00 -53.47
C GLU A 8 -34.25 1.05 -53.05
N VAL A 9 -33.39 1.41 -53.99
CA VAL A 9 -31.95 1.46 -53.77
C VAL A 9 -31.45 2.86 -54.10
N ALA A 10 -30.66 3.43 -53.19
CA ALA A 10 -29.86 4.63 -53.40
C ALA A 10 -28.37 4.28 -53.34
N LEU A 11 -27.58 4.91 -54.21
CA LEU A 11 -26.12 4.78 -54.25
C LEU A 11 -25.51 6.18 -54.32
N ILE A 12 -24.60 6.46 -53.40
CA ILE A 12 -23.87 7.73 -53.32
C ILE A 12 -22.38 7.41 -53.38
N ILE A 13 -21.68 7.96 -54.37
CA ILE A 13 -20.25 7.75 -54.59
C ILE A 13 -19.54 9.10 -54.63
N PHE A 14 -18.52 9.26 -53.78
CA PHE A 14 -17.61 10.39 -53.84
C PHE A 14 -16.31 9.99 -54.52
N SER A 15 -15.94 10.68 -55.59
CA SER A 15 -14.62 10.54 -56.20
C SER A 15 -13.53 11.04 -55.24
N THR A 16 -12.30 10.55 -55.40
CA THR A 16 -11.11 11.08 -54.69
C THR A 16 -10.88 12.58 -54.91
N LYS A 17 -11.45 13.15 -55.97
CA LYS A 17 -11.47 14.60 -56.25
C LYS A 17 -12.64 15.35 -55.60
N GLY A 18 -13.44 14.70 -54.76
CA GLY A 18 -14.59 15.29 -54.05
C GLY A 18 -15.85 15.45 -54.89
N LYS A 19 -15.92 14.90 -56.11
CA LYS A 19 -17.13 14.95 -56.94
C LYS A 19 -18.15 13.92 -56.48
N LEU A 20 -19.40 14.37 -56.31
CA LEU A 20 -20.54 13.54 -55.96
C LEU A 20 -21.16 12.92 -57.21
N TYR A 21 -21.37 11.61 -57.16
CA TYR A 21 -22.12 10.84 -58.13
C TYR A 21 -23.21 10.08 -57.39
N GLU A 22 -24.44 10.23 -57.86
CA GLU A 22 -25.58 9.65 -57.19
C GLU A 22 -26.49 8.89 -58.15
N PHE A 23 -27.12 7.86 -57.62
CA PHE A 23 -28.13 7.07 -58.29
C PHE A 23 -29.23 6.75 -57.29
N ALA A 24 -30.47 6.89 -57.71
CA ALA A 24 -31.64 6.43 -56.98
C ALA A 24 -32.52 5.64 -57.94
N THR A 25 -33.26 4.67 -57.38
CA THR A 25 -34.32 3.93 -58.09
C THR A 25 -35.52 4.88 -58.36
N ASP A 26 -36.67 4.40 -58.82
CA ASP A 26 -37.85 5.22 -59.19
C ASP A 26 -38.34 6.23 -58.13
N SER A 27 -37.89 6.13 -56.87
CA SER A 27 -38.01 7.17 -55.85
C SER A 27 -36.83 8.15 -55.89
N CYS A 28 -37.11 9.46 -55.83
CA CYS A 28 -36.04 10.47 -55.77
C CYS A 28 -35.18 10.29 -54.50
N MET A 29 -33.90 10.66 -54.60
CA MET A 29 -32.88 10.49 -53.54
C MET A 29 -33.38 10.96 -52.17
N ASP A 30 -33.99 12.14 -52.12
CA ASP A 30 -34.50 12.74 -50.88
C ASP A 30 -35.50 11.82 -50.15
N LYS A 31 -36.38 11.12 -50.88
CA LYS A 31 -37.40 10.24 -50.28
C LYS A 31 -36.81 8.95 -49.71
N ILE A 32 -35.71 8.46 -50.29
CA ILE A 32 -35.00 7.29 -49.78
C ILE A 32 -34.21 7.70 -48.54
N LEU A 33 -33.53 8.86 -48.58
CA LEU A 33 -32.79 9.42 -47.45
C LEU A 33 -33.71 9.73 -46.26
N GLU A 34 -34.86 10.35 -46.50
CA GLU A 34 -35.83 10.69 -45.45
C GLU A 34 -36.37 9.42 -44.75
N ARG A 35 -36.64 8.36 -45.52
CA ARG A 35 -37.03 7.07 -44.93
C ARG A 35 -35.90 6.44 -44.15
N TYR A 36 -34.69 6.41 -44.69
CA TYR A 36 -33.52 5.91 -43.99
C TYR A 36 -33.30 6.64 -42.66
N GLU A 37 -33.40 7.96 -42.65
CA GLU A 37 -33.27 8.78 -41.46
C GLU A 37 -34.34 8.43 -40.41
N ARG A 38 -35.62 8.32 -40.82
CA ARG A 38 -36.70 7.91 -39.91
C ARG A 38 -36.47 6.54 -39.27
N TYR A 39 -36.02 5.56 -40.04
CA TYR A 39 -35.75 4.21 -39.51
C TYR A 39 -34.47 4.16 -38.66
N SER A 40 -33.41 4.87 -39.05
CA SER A 40 -32.18 4.99 -38.25
C SER A 40 -32.43 5.68 -36.91
N TYR A 41 -33.30 6.69 -36.88
CA TYR A 41 -33.65 7.38 -35.63
C TYR A 41 -34.44 6.46 -34.69
N ALA A 42 -35.41 5.70 -35.21
CA ALA A 42 -36.19 4.75 -34.42
C ALA A 42 -35.31 3.65 -33.78
N GLU A 43 -34.29 3.19 -34.50
CA GLU A 43 -33.29 2.23 -33.98
C GLU A 43 -32.40 2.85 -32.88
N LYS A 44 -31.95 4.10 -33.06
CA LYS A 44 -31.17 4.84 -32.04
C LYS A 44 -31.95 5.14 -30.76
N VAL A 45 -33.27 5.29 -30.84
CA VAL A 45 -34.14 5.50 -29.67
C VAL A 45 -34.21 4.23 -28.81
N LEU A 46 -34.20 3.03 -29.43
CA LEU A 46 -34.17 1.76 -28.71
C LEU A 46 -32.80 1.49 -28.04
N VAL A 47 -31.71 1.96 -28.65
CA VAL A 47 -30.34 1.87 -28.11
C VAL A 47 -30.05 2.95 -27.04
N SER A 48 -30.83 4.03 -26.98
CA SER A 48 -30.61 5.14 -26.03
C SER A 48 -30.73 4.74 -24.55
N GLY A 49 -31.46 3.66 -24.23
CA GLY A 49 -31.50 3.12 -22.86
C GLY A 49 -30.14 2.59 -22.36
N GLU A 50 -29.23 2.18 -23.26
CA GLU A 50 -27.86 1.77 -22.91
C GLU A 50 -26.88 2.96 -22.94
N SER A 51 -27.15 3.98 -23.77
CA SER A 51 -26.32 5.18 -23.93
C SER A 51 -26.24 6.04 -22.65
N GLU A 52 -27.33 6.10 -21.87
CA GLU A 52 -27.33 6.81 -20.58
C GLU A 52 -26.38 6.15 -19.56
N THR A 53 -26.29 4.81 -19.54
CA THR A 53 -25.37 4.10 -18.64
C THR A 53 -23.90 4.30 -19.05
N GLN A 54 -23.59 4.24 -20.36
CA GLN A 54 -22.25 4.47 -20.89
C GLN A 54 -21.81 5.94 -20.74
N GLY A 55 -22.72 6.90 -20.94
CA GLY A 55 -22.48 8.32 -20.68
C GLY A 55 -22.17 8.59 -19.21
N ASN A 56 -22.90 7.93 -18.29
CA ASN A 56 -22.68 8.01 -16.85
C ASN A 56 -21.31 7.44 -16.44
N TRP A 57 -20.91 6.28 -16.96
CA TRP A 57 -19.57 5.71 -16.72
C TRP A 57 -18.44 6.57 -17.29
N CYS A 58 -18.61 7.14 -18.49
CA CYS A 58 -17.63 8.05 -19.08
C CYS A 58 -17.48 9.32 -18.24
N HIS A 59 -18.59 9.87 -17.73
CA HIS A 59 -18.60 11.02 -16.85
C HIS A 59 -17.90 10.73 -15.51
N GLU A 60 -18.27 9.64 -14.84
CA GLU A 60 -17.67 9.25 -13.56
C GLU A 60 -16.17 8.91 -13.70
N TYR A 61 -15.78 8.26 -14.80
CA TYR A 61 -14.37 8.04 -15.11
C TYR A 61 -13.62 9.36 -15.29
N ARG A 62 -14.16 10.32 -16.05
CA ARG A 62 -13.54 11.64 -16.24
C ARG A 62 -13.38 12.38 -14.92
N LYS A 63 -14.40 12.33 -14.06
CA LYS A 63 -14.39 12.93 -12.73
C LYS A 63 -13.36 12.29 -11.81
N LEU A 64 -13.26 10.96 -11.80
CA LEU A 64 -12.26 10.23 -11.03
C LEU A 64 -10.85 10.53 -11.53
N LYS A 65 -10.65 10.51 -12.86
CA LYS A 65 -9.38 10.85 -13.49
C LYS A 65 -8.91 12.26 -13.11
N ALA A 66 -9.80 13.25 -13.16
CA ALA A 66 -9.49 14.61 -12.74
C ALA A 66 -9.08 14.69 -11.26
N LYS A 67 -9.71 13.91 -10.38
CA LYS A 67 -9.31 13.83 -8.96
C LYS A 67 -7.92 13.22 -8.79
N VAL A 68 -7.62 12.14 -9.51
CA VAL A 68 -6.29 11.50 -9.48
C VAL A 68 -5.22 12.46 -9.96
N GLU A 69 -5.46 13.15 -11.08
CA GLU A 69 -4.53 14.15 -11.63
C GLU A 69 -4.32 15.31 -10.65
N THR A 70 -5.38 15.77 -9.97
CA THR A 70 -5.29 16.81 -8.94
C THR A 70 -4.44 16.35 -7.76
N ILE A 71 -4.70 15.16 -7.21
CA ILE A 71 -3.93 14.60 -6.09
C ILE A 71 -2.47 14.39 -6.48
N GLN A 72 -2.21 13.85 -7.66
CA GLN A 72 -0.86 13.64 -8.17
C GLN A 72 -0.12 14.97 -8.34
N LYS A 73 -0.79 16.00 -8.87
CA LYS A 73 -0.22 17.35 -8.97
C LYS A 73 0.10 17.94 -7.59
N CYS A 74 -0.82 17.84 -6.64
CA CYS A 74 -0.57 18.28 -5.27
C CYS A 74 0.59 17.52 -4.62
N GLN A 75 0.70 16.21 -4.85
CA GLN A 75 1.81 15.40 -4.35
C GLN A 75 3.15 15.91 -4.89
N LYS A 76 3.25 16.14 -6.20
CA LYS A 76 4.46 16.70 -6.81
C LYS A 76 4.85 18.05 -6.18
N HIS A 77 3.88 18.95 -6.03
CA HIS A 77 4.11 20.24 -5.36
C HIS A 77 4.64 20.06 -3.93
N LEU A 78 4.04 19.16 -3.13
CA LEU A 78 4.53 18.84 -1.78
C LEU A 78 5.93 18.22 -1.77
N MET A 79 6.34 17.56 -2.86
CA MET A 79 7.68 17.02 -3.05
C MET A 79 8.68 18.05 -3.63
N GLY A 80 8.24 19.28 -3.89
CA GLY A 80 9.08 20.34 -4.46
C GLY A 80 9.24 20.27 -5.99
N GLU A 81 8.39 19.50 -6.68
CA GLU A 81 8.36 19.35 -8.13
C GLU A 81 7.29 20.24 -8.78
N ASP A 82 7.40 20.54 -10.09
CA ASP A 82 6.43 21.31 -10.89
C ASP A 82 5.98 22.67 -10.28
N LEU A 83 6.86 23.31 -9.48
CA LEU A 83 6.58 24.55 -8.75
C LEU A 83 6.44 25.79 -9.64
N GLU A 84 6.99 25.75 -10.84
CA GLU A 84 6.86 26.81 -11.86
C GLU A 84 5.41 27.09 -12.26
N THR A 85 4.49 26.15 -11.98
CA THR A 85 3.06 26.33 -12.22
C THR A 85 2.32 27.10 -11.11
N LEU A 86 3.00 27.37 -9.98
CA LEU A 86 2.43 28.06 -8.83
C LEU A 86 2.80 29.54 -8.84
N ASN A 87 1.87 30.39 -8.40
CA ASN A 87 2.17 31.79 -8.16
C ASN A 87 2.77 32.01 -6.75
N LEU A 88 3.29 33.21 -6.49
CA LEU A 88 3.96 33.53 -5.22
C LEU A 88 3.10 33.25 -3.98
N LYS A 89 1.80 33.54 -4.03
CA LYS A 89 0.89 33.31 -2.88
C LYS A 89 0.69 31.83 -2.62
N GLU A 90 0.50 31.05 -3.69
CA GLU A 90 0.37 29.59 -3.60
C GLU A 90 1.65 28.95 -3.07
N LEU A 91 2.81 29.44 -3.50
CA LEU A 91 4.11 28.95 -3.02
C LEU A 91 4.32 29.25 -1.52
N GLN A 92 3.95 30.44 -1.07
CA GLN A 92 3.97 30.79 0.37
C GLN A 92 3.03 29.91 1.19
N GLN A 93 1.83 29.61 0.68
CA GLN A 93 0.89 28.71 1.35
C GLN A 93 1.46 27.28 1.44
N LEU A 94 2.08 26.79 0.38
CA LEU A 94 2.72 25.47 0.34
C LEU A 94 3.87 25.39 1.35
N GLU A 95 4.72 26.41 1.40
CA GLU A 95 5.81 26.52 2.38
C GLU A 95 5.27 26.49 3.82
N GLN A 96 4.28 27.33 4.13
CA GLN A 96 3.66 27.38 5.45
C GLN A 96 3.03 26.04 5.85
N GLN A 97 2.37 25.37 4.90
CA GLN A 97 1.79 24.04 5.12
C GLN A 97 2.87 23.01 5.47
N LEU A 98 3.96 22.97 4.69
CA LEU A 98 5.08 22.06 4.93
C LEU A 98 5.76 22.34 6.27
N GLU A 99 6.01 23.60 6.60
CA GLU A 99 6.62 23.99 7.87
C GLU A 99 5.76 23.56 9.07
N SER A 100 4.45 23.84 9.02
CA SER A 100 3.51 23.47 10.08
C SER A 100 3.40 21.94 10.26
N SER A 101 3.30 21.19 9.15
CA SER A 101 3.26 19.73 9.18
C SER A 101 4.56 19.14 9.71
N LEU A 102 5.72 19.67 9.30
CA LEU A 102 7.03 19.22 9.78
C LEU A 102 7.19 19.49 11.28
N LYS A 103 6.77 20.66 11.75
CA LYS A 103 6.74 20.99 13.19
C LYS A 103 5.89 20.00 13.97
N HIS A 104 4.69 19.66 13.48
CA HIS A 104 3.83 18.67 14.10
C HIS A 104 4.49 17.29 14.18
N ILE A 105 5.08 16.81 13.08
CA ILE A 105 5.76 15.51 13.02
C ILE A 105 6.92 15.47 14.02
N ARG A 106 7.75 16.51 14.05
CA ARG A 106 8.89 16.61 14.99
C ARG A 106 8.41 16.59 16.45
N THR A 107 7.39 17.38 16.76
CA THR A 107 6.80 17.44 18.10
C THR A 107 6.26 16.07 18.53
N ARG A 108 5.48 15.42 17.67
CA ARG A 108 4.94 14.06 17.90
C ARG A 108 6.06 13.04 18.13
N LYS A 109 7.09 13.06 17.28
CA LYS A 109 8.23 12.13 17.40
C LYS A 109 9.00 12.36 18.70
N SER A 110 9.24 13.62 19.07
CA SER A 110 9.89 13.97 20.34
C SER A 110 9.06 13.51 21.54
N GLN A 111 7.75 13.70 21.49
CA GLN A 111 6.84 13.24 22.55
C GLN A 111 6.91 11.73 22.73
N LEU A 112 6.74 10.96 21.65
CA LEU A 112 6.79 9.49 21.69
C LEU A 112 8.15 8.97 22.20
N MET A 113 9.24 9.64 21.82
CA MET A 113 10.58 9.31 22.31
C MET A 113 10.70 9.53 23.82
N MET A 114 10.18 10.65 24.34
CA MET A 114 10.18 10.93 25.79
C MET A 114 9.31 9.96 26.57
N GLU A 115 8.15 9.58 26.03
CA GLU A 115 7.26 8.57 26.61
C GLU A 115 8.00 7.22 26.72
N SER A 116 8.65 6.78 25.63
CA SER A 116 9.46 5.56 25.59
C SER A 116 10.61 5.57 26.62
N ILE A 117 11.33 6.70 26.74
CA ILE A 117 12.39 6.87 27.74
C ILE A 117 11.82 6.74 29.16
N SER A 118 10.70 7.38 29.45
CA SER A 118 10.05 7.33 30.77
C SER A 118 9.60 5.91 31.13
N GLU A 119 9.02 5.18 30.17
CA GLU A 119 8.63 3.78 30.35
C GLU A 119 9.83 2.88 30.66
N LEU A 120 10.92 3.03 29.91
CA LEU A 120 12.15 2.27 30.13
C LEU A 120 12.79 2.58 31.49
N GLN A 121 12.84 3.85 31.88
CA GLN A 121 13.36 4.26 33.20
C GLN A 121 12.51 3.69 34.35
N LYS A 122 11.19 3.62 34.19
CA LYS A 122 10.31 2.99 35.18
C LYS A 122 10.60 1.49 35.30
N LYS A 123 10.78 0.81 34.16
CA LYS A 123 11.12 -0.62 34.12
C LYS A 123 12.49 -0.91 34.73
N GLU A 124 13.49 -0.09 34.42
CA GLU A 124 14.82 -0.16 35.02
C GLU A 124 14.74 -0.09 36.55
N LYS A 125 14.03 0.91 37.09
CA LYS A 125 13.85 1.06 38.55
C LYS A 125 13.16 -0.15 39.18
N SER A 126 12.12 -0.70 38.55
CA SER A 126 11.43 -1.91 39.04
C SER A 126 12.37 -3.11 39.11
N LEU A 127 13.13 -3.34 38.04
CA LEU A 127 14.08 -4.45 37.97
C LEU A 127 15.25 -4.29 38.93
N GLN A 128 15.70 -3.05 39.17
CA GLN A 128 16.74 -2.77 40.16
C GLN A 128 16.26 -3.12 41.58
N GLU A 129 15.01 -2.79 41.93
CA GLU A 129 14.46 -3.14 43.24
C GLU A 129 14.27 -4.65 43.39
N GLU A 130 13.73 -5.33 42.37
CA GLU A 130 13.60 -6.80 42.37
C GLU A 130 14.96 -7.50 42.51
N ASN A 131 15.98 -7.06 41.77
CA ASN A 131 17.34 -7.60 41.90
C ASN A 131 17.92 -7.37 43.29
N LYS A 132 17.68 -6.22 43.89
CA LYS A 132 18.13 -5.91 45.26
C LYS A 132 17.47 -6.81 46.30
N VAL A 133 16.18 -7.12 46.13
CA VAL A 133 15.47 -8.09 46.99
C VAL A 133 16.07 -9.47 46.83
N LEU A 134 16.23 -9.96 45.60
CA LEU A 134 16.81 -11.28 45.32
C LEU A 134 18.24 -11.41 45.85
N GLN A 135 19.07 -10.37 45.73
CA GLN A 135 20.42 -10.37 46.30
C GLN A 135 20.41 -10.54 47.82
N LYS A 136 19.48 -9.88 48.53
CA LYS A 136 19.33 -10.06 49.98
C LYS A 136 18.94 -11.49 50.32
N GLU A 137 17.93 -12.05 49.65
CA GLU A 137 17.50 -13.43 49.86
C GLU A 137 18.62 -14.44 49.61
N LEU A 138 19.46 -14.22 48.59
CA LEU A 138 20.58 -15.08 48.26
C LEU A 138 21.63 -15.07 49.38
N VAL A 139 21.94 -13.89 49.92
CA VAL A 139 22.84 -13.76 51.08
C VAL A 139 22.27 -14.44 52.33
N GLU A 140 20.97 -14.30 52.58
CA GLU A 140 20.30 -14.95 53.71
C GLU A 140 20.33 -16.48 53.58
N LYS A 141 20.02 -17.03 52.40
CA LYS A 141 20.10 -18.46 52.13
C LYS A 141 21.52 -19.00 52.26
N GLN A 142 22.52 -18.28 51.76
CA GLN A 142 23.93 -18.66 51.90
C GLN A 142 24.35 -18.74 53.37
N LYS A 143 23.92 -17.76 54.20
CA LYS A 143 24.17 -17.77 55.65
C LYS A 143 23.45 -18.91 56.35
N ALA A 144 22.21 -19.22 55.98
CA ALA A 144 21.46 -20.35 56.54
C ALA A 144 22.13 -21.69 56.21
N GLN A 145 22.64 -21.84 54.98
CA GLN A 145 23.35 -23.05 54.54
C GLN A 145 24.71 -23.23 55.24
N GLN A 146 25.42 -22.14 55.56
CA GLN A 146 26.65 -22.19 56.36
C GLN A 146 26.42 -22.48 57.85
N GLN A 147 25.21 -22.22 58.36
CA GLN A 147 24.83 -22.51 59.75
C GLN A 147 24.17 -23.90 59.91
N GLN A 148 23.99 -24.66 58.84
CA GLN A 148 23.47 -26.02 58.90
C GLN A 148 24.58 -26.96 59.44
N PRO A 149 24.44 -27.58 60.63
CA PRO A 149 25.43 -28.50 61.14
C PRO A 149 25.42 -29.76 60.28
N GLN A 150 26.61 -30.18 59.84
CA GLN A 150 26.85 -31.44 59.13
C GLN A 150 26.40 -32.64 59.99
N TRP A 151 25.17 -33.11 59.80
CA TRP A 151 24.70 -34.40 60.29
C TRP A 151 24.40 -35.32 59.11
N ASP A 152 25.42 -35.63 58.33
CA ASP A 152 25.40 -36.84 57.52
C ASP A 152 26.80 -37.46 57.49
N GLN A 153 27.01 -38.43 58.38
CA GLN A 153 27.92 -39.55 58.18
C GLN A 153 27.08 -40.83 58.18
N ASN A 154 26.81 -41.40 57.00
CA ASN A 154 26.88 -42.85 56.79
C ASN A 154 26.86 -43.19 55.28
N PRO A 155 27.79 -44.01 54.76
CA PRO A 155 27.69 -44.54 53.41
C PRO A 155 26.98 -45.90 53.44
N GLN A 156 25.80 -46.02 52.84
CA GLN A 156 25.31 -47.33 52.42
C GLN A 156 24.40 -47.25 51.20
N GLN A 157 24.81 -48.00 50.18
CA GLN A 157 24.15 -48.25 48.91
C GLN A 157 22.73 -48.78 49.11
N THR A 158 21.75 -48.25 48.38
CA THR A 158 20.74 -49.07 47.65
C THR A 158 20.20 -48.31 46.43
N SER A 159 20.34 -48.97 45.28
CA SER A 159 19.46 -49.01 44.10
C SER A 159 18.47 -47.86 43.78
N SER A 160 18.64 -47.38 42.54
CA SER A 160 17.59 -47.05 41.56
C SER A 160 16.54 -46.00 41.92
N SER A 161 16.64 -44.84 41.27
CA SER A 161 15.56 -44.33 40.41
C SER A 161 16.06 -43.20 39.52
N SER A 162 15.99 -43.47 38.22
CA SER A 162 16.16 -42.51 37.14
C SER A 162 15.07 -41.44 37.22
N SER A 163 15.43 -40.16 37.20
CA SER A 163 14.47 -39.10 36.84
C SER A 163 15.19 -37.90 36.19
N SER A 164 15.40 -38.07 34.90
CA SER A 164 15.28 -37.10 33.81
C SER A 164 15.28 -35.60 34.19
N PHE A 165 16.43 -34.96 33.99
CA PHE A 165 16.52 -33.52 33.80
C PHE A 165 15.81 -33.15 32.49
N MET A 166 14.54 -32.74 32.58
CA MET A 166 13.80 -32.16 31.45
C MET A 166 14.21 -30.68 31.33
N MET A 167 14.88 -30.35 30.22
CA MET A 167 15.04 -28.98 29.73
C MET A 167 13.67 -28.29 29.71
N ARG A 168 13.54 -27.19 30.46
CA ARG A 168 12.35 -26.34 30.37
C ARG A 168 12.43 -25.58 29.04
N GLU A 169 11.47 -25.86 28.17
CA GLU A 169 11.25 -25.18 26.88
C GLU A 169 11.32 -23.65 27.01
N ALA A 170 11.97 -23.03 26.03
CA ALA A 170 11.92 -21.59 25.80
C ALA A 170 10.49 -21.18 25.38
N PRO A 171 9.95 -20.04 25.84
CA PRO A 171 8.65 -19.58 25.39
C PRO A 171 8.70 -19.19 23.89
N PRO A 172 7.63 -19.42 23.12
CA PRO A 172 7.62 -19.09 21.70
C PRO A 172 7.63 -17.57 21.52
N ALA A 173 8.55 -17.08 20.67
CA ALA A 173 8.52 -15.73 20.17
C ALA A 173 7.26 -15.53 19.32
N THR A 174 6.34 -14.68 19.79
CA THR A 174 5.19 -14.21 19.02
C THR A 174 5.66 -13.24 17.93
N ASN A 175 6.10 -13.78 16.79
CA ASN A 175 6.17 -13.03 15.55
C ASN A 175 4.76 -12.86 15.00
N ILE A 176 4.14 -11.70 15.29
CA ILE A 176 2.95 -11.22 14.59
C ILE A 176 3.42 -10.18 13.57
N SER A 177 3.57 -10.60 12.31
CA SER A 177 3.24 -9.76 11.16
C SER A 177 3.08 -10.65 9.93
N SER A 178 1.83 -10.98 9.64
CA SER A 178 1.38 -11.51 8.36
C SER A 178 0.94 -10.33 7.48
N TYR A 179 1.56 -10.17 6.31
CA TYR A 179 0.94 -9.47 5.18
C TYR A 179 1.03 -10.39 3.96
N PRO A 180 -0.06 -10.50 3.18
CA PRO A 180 -0.13 -11.40 2.04
C PRO A 180 0.65 -10.86 0.83
N ALA A 181 1.23 -11.80 0.07
CA ALA A 181 1.90 -11.57 -1.21
C ALA A 181 0.95 -11.05 -2.30
N PRO A 182 1.52 -10.55 -3.41
CA PRO A 182 0.95 -10.88 -4.71
C PRO A 182 1.98 -11.51 -5.67
N VAL A 183 1.41 -12.36 -6.51
CA VAL A 183 2.01 -13.21 -7.54
C VAL A 183 2.15 -12.43 -8.85
N ALA A 184 3.32 -12.51 -9.50
CA ALA A 184 3.54 -12.44 -10.97
C ALA A 184 5.06 -12.47 -11.25
N ALA A 185 5.62 -13.54 -11.81
CA ALA A 185 5.75 -13.83 -13.25
C ALA A 185 7.02 -13.23 -13.90
N GLY A 186 7.95 -14.13 -14.28
CA GLY A 186 8.85 -13.98 -15.43
C GLY A 186 10.16 -13.20 -15.24
N GLY A 187 11.30 -13.88 -15.40
CA GLY A 187 12.60 -13.21 -15.64
C GLY A 187 13.81 -13.97 -15.10
N ARG A 188 14.28 -14.95 -15.85
CA ARG A 188 15.50 -15.73 -15.59
C ARG A 188 16.73 -14.90 -16.00
N VAL A 189 17.59 -14.52 -15.05
CA VAL A 189 19.00 -14.17 -15.34
C VAL A 189 19.87 -14.69 -14.19
N GLU A 190 20.85 -15.49 -14.58
CA GLU A 190 21.82 -16.20 -13.74
C GLU A 190 23.05 -15.30 -13.51
N GLY A 191 23.55 -15.21 -12.27
CA GLY A 191 24.82 -14.54 -11.99
C GLY A 191 25.07 -14.12 -10.54
N ALA A 192 25.97 -14.87 -9.88
CA ALA A 192 26.81 -14.49 -8.75
C ALA A 192 26.17 -14.28 -7.35
N GLN A 193 26.34 -15.31 -6.53
CA GLN A 193 26.24 -15.28 -5.06
C GLN A 193 27.46 -14.57 -4.45
N PRO A 194 27.25 -13.73 -3.40
CA PRO A 194 28.03 -13.95 -2.17
C PRO A 194 27.22 -13.81 -0.88
N GLN A 195 27.50 -14.74 0.04
CA GLN A 195 27.39 -14.76 1.52
C GLN A 195 26.58 -13.67 2.28
N PRO A 196 25.81 -14.06 3.34
CA PRO A 196 24.95 -13.16 4.08
C PRO A 196 25.76 -12.36 5.10
N LYS A 197 26.00 -11.07 4.83
CA LYS A 197 26.39 -10.13 5.88
C LYS A 197 25.13 -9.51 6.45
N ALA A 198 24.85 -9.79 7.72
CA ALA A 198 23.80 -9.14 8.49
C ALA A 198 24.03 -7.63 8.49
N ARG A 199 23.36 -6.91 7.58
CA ARG A 199 23.30 -5.46 7.61
C ARG A 199 22.24 -5.07 8.64
N ILE A 200 22.71 -4.70 9.82
CA ILE A 200 21.92 -3.97 10.81
C ILE A 200 21.45 -2.69 10.10
N GLY A 201 20.15 -2.65 9.78
CA GLY A 201 19.52 -1.54 9.07
C GLY A 201 19.42 -0.32 9.97
N LEU A 202 20.47 0.49 10.01
CA LEU A 202 20.42 1.82 10.59
C LEU A 202 20.04 2.83 9.52
N PRO A 203 19.03 3.69 9.78
CA PRO A 203 18.56 4.65 8.78
C PRO A 203 19.61 5.74 8.49
N PRO A 204 19.62 6.31 7.27
CA PRO A 204 20.70 7.17 6.77
C PRO A 204 21.03 8.42 7.60
N TRP A 205 20.10 8.88 8.44
CA TRP A 205 20.32 10.04 9.33
C TRP A 205 21.20 9.73 10.55
N MET A 206 21.49 8.45 10.82
CA MET A 206 22.34 8.02 11.95
C MET A 206 23.83 7.91 11.60
N LEU A 207 24.22 8.19 10.34
CA LEU A 207 25.61 8.18 9.92
C LEU A 207 26.04 9.63 9.64
N SER A 208 26.46 10.34 10.69
CA SER A 208 27.15 11.62 10.54
C SER A 208 28.65 11.36 10.33
N PRO A 209 29.30 11.98 9.33
CA PRO A 209 30.75 11.90 9.19
C PRO A 209 31.42 12.77 10.27
N LEU A 210 32.35 12.18 11.01
CA LEU A 210 33.38 12.91 11.77
C LEU A 210 34.38 13.54 10.80
#